data_AF-A0AAP7W429-F1
#
_entry.id   AF-A0AAP7W429-F1
#
_cell.length_a   1.000
_cell.length_b   1.000
_cell.length_c   1.000
_cell.angle_alpha   90.00
_cell.angle_beta   90.00
_cell.angle_gamma   90.00
#
_symmetry.space_group_name_H-M   'P 1'
#
loop_
_entity.id
_entity.type
_entity.pdbx_description
1 polymer ?
#
loop_
_entity_poly.entity_id
_entity_poly.type
_entity_poly.pdbx_seq_one_letter_code
_entity_poly.pdbx_strand_id
1 'polypeptide(L)'
;MLKTKFKKIMLTSLCVGTLILSAACGNSEKTVGEEKDKQGHTPREMMLDFVNADLRHDYKTIRKLVVDGEKNKILDPNKGPQNNLSYKDYTVKEYVVDKDTIMYNFISKKPPKNIDKAVKWVRVVRTEDGFKVRSYTGPERNEIDEVANTKPTNEFSSKD
;
A
#
# COMPACT_ATOMS: atom_id res chain seq x y z
N MET A 1 56.30 59.00 -8.60
CA MET A 1 55.04 59.80 -8.29
C MET A 1 54.22 59.99 -9.57
N LEU A 2 53.38 58.95 -9.78
CA LEU A 2 52.34 58.96 -10.84
C LEU A 2 51.12 58.17 -10.35
N LYS A 3 50.17 58.89 -9.77
CA LYS A 3 48.72 59.15 -9.67
C LYS A 3 47.93 58.49 -10.80
N THR A 4 47.06 57.45 -10.36
CA THR A 4 45.75 57.51 -11.05
C THR A 4 44.80 56.48 -10.44
N LYS A 5 43.76 56.89 -9.66
CA LYS A 5 42.36 57.35 -9.73
C LYS A 5 41.41 56.16 -9.79
N PHE A 6 40.93 55.58 -8.63
CA PHE A 6 39.78 54.69 -8.36
C PHE A 6 38.46 55.41 -8.66
N LYS A 7 38.05 55.44 -9.88
CA LYS A 7 36.71 55.72 -10.43
C LYS A 7 35.63 54.84 -9.76
N LYS A 8 34.82 55.40 -8.81
CA LYS A 8 33.41 55.40 -8.38
C LYS A 8 32.45 55.07 -9.53
N ILE A 9 32.13 53.77 -9.59
CA ILE A 9 30.91 53.52 -10.40
C ILE A 9 29.82 52.96 -9.47
N MET A 10 29.00 53.85 -8.86
CA MET A 10 27.55 53.92 -8.58
C MET A 10 26.74 53.19 -9.64
N LEU A 11 26.37 51.90 -9.26
CA LEU A 11 25.32 51.25 -10.07
C LEU A 11 24.18 50.79 -9.15
N THR A 12 23.10 51.67 -9.05
CA THR A 12 21.64 51.77 -9.29
C THR A 12 20.96 50.41 -9.08
N SER A 13 20.51 50.12 -7.77
CA SER A 13 19.23 49.68 -7.19
C SER A 13 18.19 49.38 -8.29
N LEU A 14 18.31 48.15 -8.86
CA LEU A 14 17.17 47.58 -9.61
C LEU A 14 16.63 46.36 -8.86
N CYS A 15 15.77 46.61 -7.76
CA CYS A 15 14.57 45.88 -7.29
C CYS A 15 13.82 45.24 -8.46
N VAL A 16 14.39 44.10 -8.94
CA VAL A 16 13.59 43.19 -9.80
C VAL A 16 13.14 42.00 -8.95
N GLY A 17 12.03 42.22 -8.10
CA GLY A 17 10.83 41.42 -7.82
C GLY A 17 10.88 40.03 -8.46
N THR A 18 11.81 39.19 -7.93
CA THR A 18 11.66 37.75 -8.20
C THR A 18 10.36 37.22 -7.56
N LEU A 19 9.20 37.41 -8.21
CA LEU A 19 8.05 36.48 -8.14
C LEU A 19 8.51 35.05 -7.84
N ILE A 20 9.06 34.83 -6.59
CA ILE A 20 9.15 33.41 -6.16
C ILE A 20 7.73 32.81 -6.14
N LEU A 21 7.15 32.52 -7.35
CA LEU A 21 6.15 31.43 -7.41
C LEU A 21 6.38 30.40 -6.30
N SER A 22 6.18 30.81 -5.03
CA SER A 22 5.74 29.81 -4.03
C SER A 22 5.18 28.56 -4.70
N ALA A 23 6.00 27.81 -5.55
CA ALA A 23 5.61 26.39 -5.54
C ALA A 23 5.13 25.96 -4.15
N ALA A 24 4.01 26.53 -3.65
CA ALA A 24 3.37 25.68 -2.63
C ALA A 24 3.48 24.19 -3.02
N CYS A 25 4.68 23.57 -3.09
CA CYS A 25 5.00 22.18 -2.71
C CYS A 25 3.95 21.60 -1.77
N GLY A 26 2.64 21.63 -2.19
CA GLY A 26 1.60 20.67 -1.77
C GLY A 26 2.20 19.34 -1.33
N ASN A 27 3.18 19.25 -0.37
CA ASN A 27 3.47 17.90 0.16
C ASN A 27 2.25 16.99 0.09
N SER A 28 1.71 16.73 -1.17
CA SER A 28 0.62 15.74 -1.19
C SER A 28 1.12 14.39 -0.64
N GLU A 29 1.45 14.34 0.67
CA GLU A 29 1.76 13.02 1.24
C GLU A 29 1.08 11.90 0.45
N LYS A 30 1.83 11.29 -0.42
CA LYS A 30 1.36 10.12 -1.19
C LYS A 30 0.72 9.07 -0.26
N THR A 31 -0.50 8.86 -0.36
CA THR A 31 -1.25 7.84 0.41
C THR A 31 -0.77 6.42 0.03
N VAL A 32 -0.66 5.53 1.00
CA VAL A 32 -0.18 4.14 0.92
C VAL A 32 -0.79 3.43 -0.28
N GLY A 33 -1.72 3.98 -1.05
CA GLY A 33 -2.37 3.31 -2.19
C GLY A 33 -1.70 3.67 -3.52
N GLU A 34 -0.73 4.59 -3.54
CA GLU A 34 -0.21 5.09 -4.84
C GLU A 34 1.31 4.99 -4.85
N GLU A 35 1.89 4.12 -3.85
CA GLU A 35 3.37 4.13 -3.78
C GLU A 35 3.88 2.69 -3.79
N LYS A 36 5.09 2.58 -4.29
CA LYS A 36 5.83 1.30 -4.18
C LYS A 36 6.81 1.37 -3.00
N ASP A 37 6.98 0.14 -2.35
CA ASP A 37 7.96 0.17 -1.24
C ASP A 37 9.37 0.03 -1.81
N LYS A 38 10.37 0.03 -0.92
CA LYS A 38 11.79 0.03 -1.32
C LYS A 38 12.12 -1.18 -2.21
N GLN A 39 11.24 -2.09 -2.18
CA GLN A 39 11.49 -3.29 -3.00
C GLN A 39 10.63 -3.27 -4.27
N GLY A 40 9.93 -2.17 -4.49
CA GLY A 40 9.15 -2.01 -5.73
C GLY A 40 7.76 -2.65 -5.64
N HIS A 41 7.32 -3.11 -4.41
CA HIS A 41 5.98 -3.72 -4.28
C HIS A 41 4.93 -2.68 -3.86
N THR A 42 3.72 -2.94 -4.46
CA THR A 42 2.60 -2.10 -3.99
C THR A 42 1.80 -2.83 -2.91
N PRO A 43 1.06 -2.06 -2.13
CA PRO A 43 0.19 -2.72 -1.14
C PRO A 43 -0.82 -3.66 -1.82
N ARG A 44 -1.28 -3.25 -2.97
CA ARG A 44 -2.23 -4.13 -3.70
C ARG A 44 -1.59 -5.49 -4.01
N GLU A 45 -0.38 -5.43 -4.43
CA GLU A 45 0.29 -6.72 -4.73
C GLU A 45 0.41 -7.59 -3.49
N MET A 46 0.71 -6.91 -2.37
CA MET A 46 0.84 -7.72 -1.13
C MET A 46 -0.49 -8.38 -0.78
N MET A 47 -1.54 -7.58 -0.89
CA MET A 47 -2.87 -8.16 -0.60
C MET A 47 -3.18 -9.32 -1.56
N LEU A 48 -2.97 -9.22 -2.85
CA LEU A 48 -3.33 -10.30 -3.79
C LEU A 48 -2.44 -11.52 -3.55
N ASP A 49 -1.12 -11.23 -3.30
CA ASP A 49 -0.24 -12.38 -2.96
C ASP A 49 -0.74 -13.13 -1.73
N PHE A 50 -1.16 -12.37 -0.78
CA PHE A 50 -1.65 -13.05 0.45
C PHE A 50 -2.92 -13.86 0.15
N VAL A 51 -3.91 -13.28 -0.53
CA VAL A 51 -5.18 -13.98 -0.81
C VAL A 51 -4.89 -15.25 -1.61
N ASN A 52 -3.98 -15.12 -2.55
CA ASN A 52 -3.65 -16.32 -3.33
C ASN A 52 -2.94 -17.37 -2.47
N ALA A 53 -1.99 -16.93 -1.72
CA ALA A 53 -1.31 -17.90 -0.83
C ALA A 53 -2.28 -18.55 0.15
N ASP A 54 -3.19 -17.74 0.63
CA ASP A 54 -4.18 -18.33 1.56
C ASP A 54 -5.04 -19.38 0.85
N LEU A 55 -5.42 -19.10 -0.38
CA LEU A 55 -6.25 -20.06 -1.13
C LEU A 55 -5.49 -21.36 -1.37
N ARG A 56 -4.22 -21.28 -1.50
CA ARG A 56 -3.44 -22.50 -1.83
C ARG A 56 -2.86 -23.12 -0.56
N HIS A 57 -3.23 -22.54 0.52
CA HIS A 57 -2.68 -22.99 1.81
C HIS A 57 -1.14 -23.00 1.77
N ASP A 58 -0.58 -21.97 1.08
CA ASP A 58 0.90 -21.81 1.04
C ASP A 58 1.40 -21.07 2.30
N TYR A 59 1.71 -21.79 3.33
CA TYR A 59 2.04 -21.20 4.65
C TYR A 59 3.42 -20.54 4.63
N LYS A 60 4.26 -21.17 3.81
CA LYS A 60 5.60 -20.57 3.74
C LYS A 60 5.51 -19.13 3.19
N THR A 61 4.73 -18.96 2.21
CA THR A 61 4.59 -17.61 1.63
C THR A 61 3.83 -16.68 2.58
N ILE A 62 2.75 -17.18 3.15
CA ILE A 62 1.96 -16.31 4.06
C ILE A 62 2.83 -15.82 5.22
N ARG A 63 3.67 -16.62 5.67
CA ARG A 63 4.53 -16.23 6.81
C ARG A 63 5.42 -15.05 6.43
N LYS A 64 5.84 -15.06 5.23
CA LYS A 64 6.73 -13.95 4.81
C LYS A 64 5.94 -12.65 4.60
N LEU A 65 4.68 -12.83 4.31
CA LEU A 65 3.89 -11.63 3.96
C LEU A 65 3.31 -10.97 5.20
N VAL A 66 3.22 -11.72 6.34
CA VAL A 66 2.47 -11.17 7.49
C VAL A 66 3.49 -10.68 8.54
N VAL A 67 3.12 -9.58 9.15
CA VAL A 67 4.08 -9.01 10.12
C VAL A 67 3.64 -9.36 11.55
N ASP A 68 2.39 -9.33 11.86
CA ASP A 68 1.94 -9.61 13.24
C ASP A 68 1.23 -10.97 13.28
N GLY A 69 0.94 -11.39 14.63
CA GLY A 69 0.13 -12.61 14.85
C GLY A 69 1.03 -13.79 15.24
N GLU A 70 0.33 -14.83 15.69
CA GLU A 70 1.03 -16.08 16.09
C GLU A 70 1.43 -16.90 14.86
N LYS A 71 1.93 -16.08 13.81
CA LYS A 71 2.23 -16.78 12.54
C LYS A 71 3.24 -17.92 12.75
N ASN A 72 4.14 -17.76 13.73
CA ASN A 72 5.17 -18.82 13.92
C ASN A 72 4.58 -20.04 14.63
N LYS A 73 3.44 -19.80 15.17
CA LYS A 73 2.81 -20.97 15.86
C LYS A 73 1.83 -21.68 14.94
N ILE A 74 1.35 -20.92 14.00
CA ILE A 74 0.19 -21.50 13.25
C ILE A 74 0.67 -21.92 11.86
N LEU A 75 1.74 -21.23 11.39
CA LEU A 75 2.06 -21.45 9.97
C LEU A 75 3.41 -22.20 9.89
N ASP A 76 3.34 -23.42 9.30
CA ASP A 76 4.57 -24.20 9.11
C ASP A 76 5.45 -23.58 8.01
N PRO A 77 6.69 -23.22 8.36
CA PRO A 77 7.54 -22.48 7.40
C PRO A 77 8.03 -23.39 6.27
N ASN A 78 7.74 -24.68 6.36
CA ASN A 78 8.23 -25.58 5.29
C ASN A 78 7.08 -26.06 4.39
N LYS A 79 5.98 -25.48 4.74
CA LYS A 79 4.83 -25.96 3.93
C LYS A 79 4.50 -24.91 2.87
N GLY A 80 4.86 -25.26 1.56
CA GLY A 80 4.54 -24.41 0.39
C GLY A 80 3.10 -24.65 -0.10
N PRO A 81 2.82 -24.28 -1.36
CA PRO A 81 1.45 -24.44 -1.85
C PRO A 81 0.98 -25.90 -1.80
N GLN A 82 -0.31 -26.02 -1.41
CA GLN A 82 -0.82 -27.41 -1.20
C GLN A 82 -1.83 -27.75 -2.31
N ASN A 83 -2.19 -26.74 -3.06
CA ASN A 83 -3.07 -26.95 -4.23
C ASN A 83 -2.79 -25.89 -5.30
N ASN A 84 -3.55 -26.06 -6.50
CA ASN A 84 -3.27 -25.11 -7.60
C ASN A 84 -4.52 -24.24 -7.88
N LEU A 85 -5.23 -24.03 -6.81
CA LEU A 85 -6.47 -23.24 -7.00
C LEU A 85 -6.12 -21.76 -7.24
N SER A 86 -7.06 -21.17 -7.95
CA SER A 86 -6.88 -19.71 -8.17
C SER A 86 -8.26 -19.05 -8.31
N TYR A 87 -8.25 -17.71 -7.90
CA TYR A 87 -9.50 -16.97 -8.14
C TYR A 87 -9.50 -16.39 -9.56
N LYS A 88 -10.50 -16.67 -10.33
CA LYS A 88 -10.51 -16.22 -11.75
C LYS A 88 -11.28 -14.90 -11.88
N ASP A 89 -12.31 -14.75 -11.09
CA ASP A 89 -13.12 -13.52 -11.19
C ASP A 89 -13.35 -12.95 -9.76
N TYR A 90 -12.82 -11.60 -9.74
CA TYR A 90 -13.04 -11.00 -8.40
C TYR A 90 -13.10 -9.47 -8.54
N THR A 91 -13.74 -8.94 -7.47
CA THR A 91 -13.66 -7.47 -7.30
C THR A 91 -13.01 -7.15 -5.94
N VAL A 92 -12.32 -5.96 -6.02
CA VAL A 92 -11.70 -5.55 -4.75
C VAL A 92 -12.07 -4.08 -4.44
N LYS A 93 -12.52 -3.99 -3.20
CA LYS A 93 -12.70 -2.61 -2.72
C LYS A 93 -11.54 -2.21 -1.80
N GLU A 94 -11.04 -0.99 -2.14
CA GLU A 94 -9.87 -0.48 -1.37
C GLU A 94 -10.30 0.69 -0.47
N TYR A 95 -9.71 0.55 0.80
CA TYR A 95 -10.03 1.61 1.78
C TYR A 95 -8.74 2.13 2.40
N VAL A 96 -8.41 3.39 2.00
CA VAL A 96 -7.22 3.97 2.70
C VAL A 96 -7.65 4.45 4.10
N VAL A 97 -7.06 3.76 5.08
CA VAL A 97 -7.48 4.06 6.48
C VAL A 97 -6.65 5.23 7.01
N ASP A 98 -5.38 5.16 6.77
CA ASP A 98 -4.50 6.31 7.09
C ASP A 98 -3.22 6.21 6.26
N LYS A 99 -2.17 7.01 6.67
CA LYS A 99 -0.98 7.11 5.79
C LYS A 99 -0.22 5.78 5.74
N ASP A 100 -0.50 4.90 6.67
CA ASP A 100 0.32 3.67 6.67
C ASP A 100 -0.57 2.43 6.51
N THR A 101 -1.84 2.69 6.37
CA THR A 101 -2.68 1.47 6.44
C THR A 101 -3.75 1.56 5.33
N ILE A 102 -3.91 0.36 4.74
CA ILE A 102 -5.01 0.20 3.76
C ILE A 102 -5.73 -1.14 4.01
N MET A 103 -7.06 -0.96 3.89
CA MET A 103 -7.85 -2.20 4.04
C MET A 103 -8.52 -2.56 2.71
N TYR A 104 -8.46 -3.93 2.49
CA TYR A 104 -9.10 -4.42 1.24
C TYR A 104 -10.24 -5.37 1.56
N ASN A 105 -11.26 -5.18 0.76
CA ASN A 105 -12.35 -6.18 0.76
C ASN A 105 -12.34 -6.93 -0.58
N PHE A 106 -11.77 -8.11 -0.49
CA PHE A 106 -11.71 -8.99 -1.69
C PHE A 106 -12.97 -9.85 -1.80
N ILE A 107 -13.51 -9.75 -2.99
CA ILE A 107 -14.78 -10.48 -3.17
C ILE A 107 -14.66 -11.35 -4.43
N SER A 108 -14.67 -12.64 -4.12
CA SER A 108 -14.69 -13.54 -5.30
C SER A 108 -16.09 -13.65 -5.90
N LYS A 109 -16.15 -13.50 -7.23
CA LYS A 109 -17.47 -13.64 -7.89
C LYS A 109 -17.75 -15.10 -8.26
N LYS A 110 -16.60 -15.79 -8.42
CA LYS A 110 -16.73 -17.23 -8.74
C LYS A 110 -15.66 -18.02 -7.98
N PRO A 111 -15.97 -18.33 -6.72
CA PRO A 111 -14.95 -19.03 -5.92
C PRO A 111 -14.75 -20.48 -6.40
N PRO A 112 -13.50 -21.09 -6.28
CA PRO A 112 -13.28 -22.50 -6.66
C PRO A 112 -14.21 -23.44 -5.88
N LYS A 113 -14.48 -24.59 -6.55
CA LYS A 113 -15.42 -25.58 -5.99
C LYS A 113 -14.98 -26.04 -4.59
N ASN A 114 -15.89 -25.83 -3.49
CA ASN A 114 -15.66 -26.34 -2.13
C ASN A 114 -14.98 -25.29 -1.25
N ILE A 115 -15.02 -24.08 -1.79
CA ILE A 115 -14.56 -22.97 -0.92
C ILE A 115 -15.77 -22.07 -0.63
N ASP A 116 -15.94 -22.01 0.72
CA ASP A 116 -17.16 -21.32 1.23
C ASP A 116 -16.98 -19.80 1.16
N LYS A 117 -15.67 -19.31 0.94
CA LYS A 117 -15.55 -17.86 1.20
C LYS A 117 -15.46 -17.08 -0.11
N ALA A 118 -16.37 -16.12 -0.27
CA ALA A 118 -16.55 -15.23 -1.43
C ALA A 118 -16.17 -13.79 -1.06
N VAL A 119 -15.61 -13.74 0.41
CA VAL A 119 -15.20 -12.38 0.77
C VAL A 119 -14.05 -12.49 1.79
N LYS A 120 -13.02 -11.74 1.55
CA LYS A 120 -11.89 -11.66 2.50
C LYS A 120 -11.50 -10.21 2.75
N TRP A 121 -11.33 -10.01 4.07
CA TRP A 121 -10.80 -8.67 4.42
C TRP A 121 -9.31 -8.79 4.77
N VAL A 122 -8.59 -7.85 4.07
CA VAL A 122 -7.14 -7.89 4.32
C VAL A 122 -6.65 -6.46 4.67
N ARG A 123 -5.75 -6.54 5.71
CA ARG A 123 -5.15 -5.24 6.11
C ARG A 123 -3.66 -5.25 5.79
N VAL A 124 -3.37 -4.27 4.96
CA VAL A 124 -1.94 -4.12 4.62
C VAL A 124 -1.38 -2.87 5.29
N VAL A 125 -0.11 -3.01 5.82
CA VAL A 125 0.46 -1.87 6.58
C VAL A 125 1.87 -1.61 6.05
N ARG A 126 2.18 -0.38 6.08
CA ARG A 126 3.58 -0.02 5.78
C ARG A 126 4.48 -0.30 7.00
N THR A 127 5.64 -1.00 6.70
CA THR A 127 6.64 -1.27 7.76
C THR A 127 8.02 -0.84 7.25
N GLU A 128 8.91 -1.03 8.15
CA GLU A 128 10.28 -0.67 7.74
C GLU A 128 10.79 -1.60 6.62
N ASP A 129 10.22 -2.77 6.53
CA ASP A 129 10.67 -3.76 5.55
C ASP A 129 9.80 -3.73 4.28
N GLY A 130 8.94 -2.82 4.23
CA GLY A 130 8.01 -2.74 3.09
C GLY A 130 6.56 -3.00 3.50
N PHE A 131 5.78 -3.14 2.50
CA PHE A 131 4.34 -3.38 2.79
C PHE A 131 4.15 -4.84 3.22
N LYS A 132 3.34 -4.95 4.34
CA LYS A 132 3.04 -6.30 4.83
C LYS A 132 1.56 -6.42 5.19
N VAL A 133 1.14 -7.70 5.17
CA VAL A 133 -0.22 -7.95 5.70
C VAL A 133 -0.15 -8.04 7.25
N ARG A 134 -1.06 -7.26 7.85
CA ARG A 134 -0.94 -7.11 9.31
C ARG A 134 -1.07 -8.47 10.02
N SER A 135 -2.16 -9.26 9.53
CA SER A 135 -2.30 -10.53 10.27
C SER A 135 -2.94 -11.58 9.34
N TYR A 136 -2.61 -12.86 9.72
CA TYR A 136 -3.18 -13.99 8.95
C TYR A 136 -4.68 -14.13 9.23
N THR A 137 -5.14 -13.81 10.42
CA THR A 137 -6.56 -14.02 10.77
C THR A 137 -7.43 -12.86 10.28
N GLY A 138 -6.78 -11.90 9.73
CA GLY A 138 -7.57 -10.79 9.15
C GLY A 138 -7.87 -9.71 10.20
N PRO A 139 -8.44 -8.57 9.80
CA PRO A 139 -8.80 -7.50 10.74
C PRO A 139 -9.99 -7.88 11.63
N GLU A 140 -10.02 -7.25 12.82
CA GLU A 140 -11.16 -7.49 13.72
C GLU A 140 -12.46 -6.91 13.15
N ARG A 141 -13.57 -7.52 13.61
CA ARG A 141 -14.89 -7.12 13.07
C ARG A 141 -15.14 -5.62 13.29
N ASN A 142 -14.81 -5.09 14.41
CA ASN A 142 -15.08 -3.66 14.66
C ASN A 142 -14.31 -2.76 13.68
N GLU A 143 -13.12 -3.20 13.33
CA GLU A 143 -12.34 -2.41 12.34
C GLU A 143 -13.00 -2.46 10.96
N ILE A 144 -13.46 -3.62 10.66
CA ILE A 144 -14.12 -3.76 9.34
C ILE A 144 -15.37 -2.88 9.31
N ASP A 145 -16.11 -2.89 10.35
CA ASP A 145 -17.36 -2.11 10.36
C ASP A 145 -17.07 -0.60 10.19
N GLU A 146 -15.96 -0.21 10.77
CA GLU A 146 -15.62 1.22 10.68
C GLU A 146 -15.32 1.63 9.23
N VAL A 147 -14.76 0.68 8.56
CA VAL A 147 -14.35 1.09 7.20
C VAL A 147 -15.46 0.73 6.20
N ALA A 148 -16.15 -0.34 6.43
CA ALA A 148 -17.15 -0.83 5.46
C ALA A 148 -18.32 0.15 5.34
N ASN A 149 -18.46 1.07 6.35
CA ASN A 149 -19.59 2.01 6.25
C ASN A 149 -19.15 3.31 5.56
N THR A 150 -17.96 3.25 5.03
CA THR A 150 -17.51 4.45 4.29
C THR A 150 -17.41 4.10 2.80
N LYS A 151 -17.24 5.17 1.96
CA LYS A 151 -17.07 4.92 0.52
C LYS A 151 -15.62 4.45 0.22
N PRO A 152 -15.55 3.37 -0.67
CA PRO A 152 -14.20 2.91 -0.99
C PRO A 152 -13.38 4.01 -1.70
N THR A 153 -12.12 3.92 -1.37
CA THR A 153 -11.25 4.90 -2.07
C THR A 153 -11.02 4.50 -3.53
N ASN A 154 -11.02 3.26 -3.76
CA ASN A 154 -10.88 2.73 -5.14
C ASN A 154 -11.53 1.35 -5.24
N GLU A 155 -11.86 1.02 -6.52
CA GLU A 155 -12.38 -0.34 -6.80
C GLU A 155 -11.79 -0.87 -8.11
N PHE A 156 -11.39 -2.18 -7.96
CA PHE A 156 -10.89 -2.78 -9.21
C PHE A 156 -11.27 -4.26 -9.27
N SER A 157 -11.01 -4.75 -10.50
CA SER A 157 -11.42 -6.16 -10.68
C SER A 157 -10.32 -6.91 -11.43
N SER A 158 -10.55 -8.22 -11.43
CA SER A 158 -9.51 -9.07 -12.08
C SER A 158 -9.41 -8.74 -13.57
N LYS A 159 -10.32 -8.01 -14.18
CA LYS A 159 -10.27 -7.72 -15.63
C LYS A 159 -9.61 -6.37 -15.90
N ASP A 160 -9.32 -5.61 -14.91
CA ASP A 160 -8.69 -4.29 -15.11
C ASP A 160 -7.23 -4.46 -15.51
#